data_AF-A0A7R9YSW3-F1
#
_entry.id   AF-A0A7R9YSW3-F1
#
_cell.length_a   1.000
_cell.length_b   1.000
_cell.length_c   1.000
_cell.angle_alpha   90.00
_cell.angle_beta   90.00
_cell.angle_gamma   90.00
#
_symmetry.space_group_name_H-M   'P 1'
#
loop_
_entity.id
_entity.type
_entity.pdbx_description
1 polymer ?
#
loop_
_entity_poly.entity_id
_entity_poly.type
_entity_poly.pdbx_seq_one_letter_code
_entity_poly.pdbx_strand_id
1 'polypeptide(L)'
;RGSSSHGGSDARVHSAASAGVLEGSAAAAAATAAGAGAADDGASTYVVVNFYHLVDLPDARKLADEQRAWVLKQKLEVRGRIYFSPQGVNAQFGGVREDALAYTRQLESHPMFSGLRYSVWPAQGHMFPKLRLKYKPNLISLAGGMTALPITDA
;
A
#
# COMPACT_ATOMS: atom_id res chain seq x y z
N ARG A 1 -41.43 -30.96 42.65
CA ARG A 1 -41.90 -30.59 44.01
C ARG A 1 -40.67 -30.13 44.78
N GLY A 2 -40.69 -28.95 45.41
CA GLY A 2 -39.50 -28.29 45.99
C GLY A 2 -38.62 -27.64 44.90
N SER A 3 -38.09 -26.41 44.95
CA SER A 3 -37.99 -25.37 46.02
C SER A 3 -37.31 -25.85 47.32
N SER A 4 -36.42 -25.10 47.99
CA SER A 4 -36.25 -23.63 47.98
C SER A 4 -34.81 -23.18 48.31
N SER A 5 -34.37 -22.15 47.59
CA SER A 5 -33.58 -20.96 48.00
C SER A 5 -33.13 -20.77 49.47
N HIS A 6 -31.86 -20.36 49.64
CA HIS A 6 -31.31 -19.44 50.66
C HIS A 6 -30.09 -18.72 50.03
N GLY A 7 -29.77 -17.44 50.25
CA GLY A 7 -30.51 -16.38 50.93
C GLY A 7 -29.63 -15.39 51.72
N GLY A 8 -29.08 -14.35 51.07
CA GLY A 8 -28.36 -13.22 51.71
C GLY A 8 -26.96 -13.53 52.27
N SER A 9 -26.05 -12.59 52.58
CA SER A 9 -25.85 -11.16 52.26
C SER A 9 -24.36 -10.82 52.58
N ASP A 10 -23.75 -9.62 52.53
CA ASP A 10 -24.14 -8.23 52.23
C ASP A 10 -22.87 -7.42 51.79
N ALA A 11 -22.87 -6.09 52.00
CA ALA A 11 -21.72 -5.19 52.20
C ALA A 11 -20.86 -4.75 50.99
N ARG A 12 -21.17 -3.53 50.54
CA ARG A 12 -20.34 -2.64 49.71
C ARG A 12 -19.02 -2.26 50.42
N VAL A 13 -17.97 -1.91 49.67
CA VAL A 13 -17.34 -0.57 49.75
C VAL A 13 -16.47 -0.20 48.52
N HIS A 14 -16.58 1.09 48.21
CA HIS A 14 -15.93 2.00 47.25
C HIS A 14 -14.46 1.81 46.80
N SER A 15 -14.23 1.99 45.49
CA SER A 15 -13.24 2.92 44.86
C SER A 15 -13.50 2.91 43.34
N ALA A 16 -14.03 3.95 42.67
CA ALA A 16 -13.54 5.32 42.44
C ALA A 16 -12.38 5.43 41.41
N ALA A 17 -12.54 6.35 40.44
CA ALA A 17 -11.58 6.81 39.41
C ALA A 17 -11.24 5.81 38.27
N SER A 18 -11.20 6.16 36.97
CA SER A 18 -11.48 7.43 36.26
C SER A 18 -11.99 7.16 34.82
N ALA A 19 -12.89 8.00 34.31
CA ALA A 19 -13.17 8.06 32.88
C ALA A 19 -12.13 8.93 32.18
N GLY A 20 -11.42 8.37 31.20
CA GLY A 20 -10.46 9.09 30.36
C GLY A 20 -11.02 9.32 28.96
N VAL A 21 -11.67 10.47 28.75
CA VAL A 21 -12.00 10.96 27.41
C VAL A 21 -10.73 11.52 26.77
N LEU A 22 -10.37 11.05 25.57
CA LEU A 22 -9.39 11.69 24.72
C LEU A 22 -10.03 11.97 23.35
N GLU A 23 -10.69 13.13 23.29
CA GLU A 23 -11.26 13.68 22.08
C GLU A 23 -10.15 14.29 21.22
N GLY A 24 -9.64 13.50 20.26
CA GLY A 24 -8.65 13.93 19.27
C GLY A 24 -9.31 14.61 18.07
N SER A 25 -9.59 15.90 18.20
CA SER A 25 -10.30 16.72 17.21
C SER A 25 -9.49 17.03 15.93
N ALA A 26 -10.25 17.36 14.87
CA ALA A 26 -9.88 18.12 13.67
C ALA A 26 -9.22 17.40 12.47
N ALA A 27 -10.07 17.24 11.43
CA ALA A 27 -9.86 17.71 10.05
C ALA A 27 -8.68 17.15 9.20
N ALA A 28 -8.84 16.83 7.92
CA ALA A 28 -9.97 17.05 7.01
C ALA A 28 -10.10 15.90 5.99
N ALA A 29 -11.29 15.78 5.40
CA ALA A 29 -11.49 14.95 4.22
C ALA A 29 -10.66 15.48 3.04
N ALA A 30 -9.79 14.63 2.49
CA ALA A 30 -9.20 14.82 1.17
C ALA A 30 -8.97 13.45 0.52
N ALA A 31 -10.06 12.83 0.07
CA ALA A 31 -10.00 11.81 -0.96
C ALA A 31 -9.61 12.47 -2.29
N THR A 32 -8.32 12.79 -2.45
CA THR A 32 -7.76 13.23 -3.75
C THR A 32 -7.64 12.04 -4.69
N ALA A 33 -8.80 11.62 -5.21
CA ALA A 33 -8.90 11.00 -6.52
C ALA A 33 -8.56 12.08 -7.57
N ALA A 34 -7.27 12.40 -7.71
CA ALA A 34 -6.75 13.35 -8.69
C ALA A 34 -6.70 12.70 -10.08
N GLY A 35 -7.87 12.35 -10.61
CA GLY A 35 -8.08 11.85 -11.96
C GLY A 35 -8.65 12.94 -12.87
N ALA A 36 -7.81 13.87 -13.33
CA ALA A 36 -8.03 14.74 -14.50
C ALA A 36 -6.72 15.49 -14.83
N GLY A 37 -6.18 15.44 -16.05
CA GLY A 37 -6.59 14.65 -17.21
C GLY A 37 -5.60 14.79 -18.37
N ALA A 38 -5.84 14.01 -19.41
CA ALA A 38 -5.48 14.31 -20.79
C ALA A 38 -6.66 13.82 -21.63
N ALA A 39 -7.09 14.61 -22.62
CA ALA A 39 -8.21 14.25 -23.48
C ALA A 39 -7.87 13.00 -24.32
N ASP A 40 -8.91 12.27 -24.71
CA ASP A 40 -8.79 11.05 -25.50
C ASP A 40 -8.67 11.40 -27.00
N ASP A 41 -7.43 11.51 -27.48
CA ASP A 41 -7.12 11.69 -28.91
C ASP A 41 -6.88 10.35 -29.64
N GLY A 42 -7.32 9.21 -29.07
CA GLY A 42 -7.15 7.87 -29.67
C GLY A 42 -5.70 7.37 -29.78
N ALA A 43 -4.72 8.17 -29.36
CA ALA A 43 -3.32 7.79 -29.26
C ALA A 43 -3.05 7.09 -27.93
N SER A 44 -2.44 5.89 -27.99
CA SER A 44 -2.03 5.09 -26.82
C SER A 44 -1.04 5.87 -25.94
N THR A 45 -1.59 6.65 -25.02
CA THR A 45 -0.84 7.58 -24.19
C THR A 45 -0.03 6.78 -23.19
N TYR A 46 1.29 6.97 -23.18
CA TYR A 46 2.13 6.34 -22.18
C TYR A 46 1.92 7.02 -20.83
N VAL A 47 2.04 6.25 -19.75
CA VAL A 47 1.95 6.77 -18.38
C VAL A 47 3.06 6.22 -17.50
N VAL A 48 3.39 6.96 -16.45
CA VAL A 48 4.22 6.50 -15.33
C VAL A 48 3.34 6.42 -14.08
N VAL A 49 3.29 5.24 -13.48
CA VAL A 49 2.65 4.95 -12.20
C VAL A 49 3.73 4.91 -11.11
N ASN A 50 3.49 5.61 -10.00
CA ASN A 50 4.42 5.68 -8.87
C ASN A 50 3.67 5.56 -7.53
N PHE A 51 4.12 4.64 -6.66
CA PHE A 51 3.58 4.47 -5.31
C PHE A 51 4.54 3.73 -4.37
N TYR A 52 4.23 3.80 -3.08
CA TYR A 52 4.62 2.83 -2.07
C TYR A 52 3.37 2.42 -1.29
N HIS A 53 3.36 1.20 -0.75
CA HIS A 53 2.33 0.70 0.14
C HIS A 53 2.99 -0.13 1.22
N LEU A 54 2.81 0.28 2.49
CA LEU A 54 3.42 -0.34 3.66
C LEU A 54 2.42 -1.30 4.28
N VAL A 55 2.76 -2.59 4.28
CA VAL A 55 1.94 -3.68 4.80
C VAL A 55 2.86 -4.86 5.08
N ASP A 56 2.58 -5.63 6.13
CA ASP A 56 3.31 -6.87 6.38
C ASP A 56 3.03 -7.89 5.27
N LEU A 57 4.07 -8.30 4.55
CA LEU A 57 4.00 -9.28 3.47
C LEU A 57 4.83 -10.53 3.84
N PRO A 58 4.26 -11.52 4.57
CA PRO A 58 5.00 -12.71 5.00
C PRO A 58 5.69 -13.45 3.85
N ASP A 59 4.98 -13.60 2.73
CA ASP A 59 5.42 -14.31 1.52
C ASP A 59 5.85 -13.37 0.39
N ALA A 60 6.44 -12.21 0.70
CA ALA A 60 6.81 -11.18 -0.28
C ALA A 60 7.65 -11.71 -1.47
N ARG A 61 8.44 -12.77 -1.26
CA ARG A 61 9.20 -13.42 -2.33
C ARG A 61 8.29 -14.16 -3.33
N LYS A 62 7.38 -14.99 -2.82
CA LYS A 62 6.39 -15.73 -3.62
C LYS A 62 5.49 -14.75 -4.38
N LEU A 63 4.99 -13.72 -3.70
CA LEU A 63 4.16 -12.68 -4.32
C LEU A 63 4.88 -11.96 -5.46
N ALA A 64 6.18 -11.66 -5.32
CA ALA A 64 6.96 -11.09 -6.43
C ALA A 64 7.05 -12.03 -7.65
N ASP A 65 7.27 -13.32 -7.41
CA ASP A 65 7.38 -14.33 -8.47
C ASP A 65 6.01 -14.58 -9.15
N GLU A 66 4.90 -14.58 -8.39
CA GLU A 66 3.51 -14.63 -8.89
C GLU A 66 3.14 -13.41 -9.74
N GLN A 67 3.42 -12.20 -9.26
CA GLN A 67 3.16 -10.96 -9.99
C GLN A 67 3.97 -10.87 -11.29
N ARG A 68 5.21 -11.38 -11.28
CA ARG A 68 6.02 -11.52 -12.50
C ARG A 68 5.43 -12.51 -13.49
N ALA A 69 4.97 -13.67 -13.02
CA ALA A 69 4.31 -14.67 -13.86
C ALA A 69 3.01 -14.11 -14.47
N TRP A 70 2.24 -13.34 -13.70
CA TRP A 70 1.01 -12.69 -14.18
C TRP A 70 1.29 -11.68 -15.29
N VAL A 71 2.25 -10.75 -15.10
CA VAL A 71 2.64 -9.76 -16.13
C VAL A 71 3.05 -10.45 -17.45
N LEU A 72 3.83 -11.53 -17.37
CA LEU A 72 4.24 -12.31 -18.53
C LEU A 72 3.07 -13.04 -19.20
N LYS A 73 2.15 -13.61 -18.41
CA LYS A 73 0.95 -14.30 -18.90
C LYS A 73 0.00 -13.36 -19.65
N GLN A 74 -0.18 -12.14 -19.12
CA GLN A 74 -1.00 -11.10 -19.74
C GLN A 74 -0.30 -10.35 -20.88
N LYS A 75 1.01 -10.58 -21.10
CA LYS A 75 1.83 -9.92 -22.12
C LYS A 75 1.85 -8.38 -22.03
N LEU A 76 1.81 -7.83 -20.81
CA LEU A 76 1.79 -6.37 -20.61
C LEU A 76 3.17 -5.75 -20.88
N GLU A 77 3.21 -4.68 -21.67
CA GLU A 77 4.41 -3.88 -21.94
C GLU A 77 4.68 -2.85 -20.82
N VAL A 78 4.79 -3.35 -19.58
CA VAL A 78 5.18 -2.53 -18.41
C VAL A 78 6.69 -2.59 -18.17
N ARG A 79 7.31 -1.43 -17.95
CA ARG A 79 8.76 -1.27 -17.71
C ARG A 79 8.99 -0.38 -16.50
N GLY A 80 10.10 -0.57 -15.77
CA GLY A 80 10.39 0.14 -14.53
C GLY A 80 10.65 -0.79 -13.37
N ARG A 81 10.53 -0.30 -12.14
CA ARG A 81 10.99 -0.94 -10.90
C ARG A 81 9.80 -1.26 -10.02
N ILE A 82 9.66 -2.52 -9.61
CA ILE A 82 8.63 -2.95 -8.65
C ILE A 82 9.34 -3.86 -7.65
N TYR A 83 9.41 -3.44 -6.40
CA TYR A 83 10.10 -4.16 -5.34
C TYR A 83 9.10 -4.57 -4.27
N PHE A 84 9.02 -5.87 -4.03
CA PHE A 84 8.32 -6.45 -2.87
C PHE A 84 9.34 -6.78 -1.79
N SER A 85 8.95 -6.59 -0.54
CA SER A 85 9.73 -6.92 0.65
C SER A 85 8.77 -7.27 1.78
N PRO A 86 9.25 -7.79 2.92
CA PRO A 86 8.37 -8.04 4.07
C PRO A 86 7.64 -6.78 4.57
N GLN A 87 8.15 -5.57 4.28
CA GLN A 87 7.53 -4.30 4.69
C GLN A 87 6.53 -3.73 3.66
N GLY A 88 6.25 -4.42 2.56
CA GLY A 88 5.29 -3.99 1.54
C GLY A 88 5.87 -3.89 0.12
N VAL A 89 5.32 -2.97 -0.68
CA VAL A 89 5.64 -2.79 -2.10
C VAL A 89 6.01 -1.34 -2.43
N ASN A 90 7.04 -1.15 -3.28
CA ASN A 90 7.48 0.12 -3.81
C ASN A 90 7.59 -0.02 -5.33
N ALA A 91 6.87 0.84 -6.06
CA ALA A 91 6.70 0.71 -7.49
C ALA A 91 6.86 2.07 -8.18
N GLN A 92 7.68 2.07 -9.23
CA GLN A 92 7.79 3.15 -10.20
C GLN A 92 7.97 2.52 -11.57
N PHE A 93 6.88 2.45 -12.33
CA PHE A 93 6.84 1.78 -13.63
C PHE A 93 5.95 2.56 -14.61
N GLY A 94 5.99 2.16 -15.87
CA GLY A 94 5.23 2.81 -16.92
C GLY A 94 5.20 2.00 -18.20
N GLY A 95 4.33 2.41 -19.11
CA GLY A 95 4.00 1.70 -20.34
C GLY A 95 2.80 2.38 -20.98
N VAL A 96 2.17 1.68 -21.93
CA VAL A 96 0.86 2.06 -22.45
C VAL A 96 -0.15 2.16 -21.30
N ARG A 97 -1.04 3.17 -21.30
CA ARG A 97 -1.98 3.47 -20.21
C ARG A 97 -2.77 2.25 -19.76
N GLU A 98 -3.26 1.48 -20.73
CA GLU A 98 -4.11 0.30 -20.53
C GLU A 98 -3.39 -0.75 -19.69
N ASP A 99 -2.14 -1.09 -20.08
CA ASP A 99 -1.27 -2.06 -19.42
C ASP A 99 -0.83 -1.61 -18.02
N ALA A 100 -0.40 -0.35 -17.90
CA ALA A 100 0.07 0.20 -16.64
C ALA A 100 -1.06 0.24 -15.59
N LEU A 101 -2.27 0.63 -15.99
CA LEU A 101 -3.44 0.61 -15.13
C LEU A 101 -3.99 -0.81 -14.91
N ALA A 102 -3.87 -1.74 -15.88
CA ALA A 102 -4.24 -3.13 -15.69
C ALA A 102 -3.38 -3.82 -14.61
N TYR A 103 -2.07 -3.61 -14.63
CA TYR A 103 -1.20 -4.10 -13.56
C TYR A 103 -1.49 -3.43 -12.21
N THR A 104 -1.80 -2.14 -12.20
CA THR A 104 -2.16 -1.42 -10.96
C THR A 104 -3.44 -1.99 -10.33
N ARG A 105 -4.49 -2.21 -11.14
CA ARG A 105 -5.74 -2.85 -10.68
C ARG A 105 -5.52 -4.30 -10.22
N GLN A 106 -4.64 -5.05 -10.87
CA GLN A 106 -4.30 -6.41 -10.43
C GLN A 106 -3.67 -6.40 -9.04
N LEU A 107 -2.78 -5.45 -8.74
CA LEU A 107 -2.23 -5.31 -7.40
C LEU A 107 -3.33 -4.93 -6.40
N GLU A 108 -4.13 -3.91 -6.68
CA GLU A 108 -5.24 -3.47 -5.82
C GLU A 108 -6.28 -4.57 -5.55
N SER A 109 -6.46 -5.53 -6.46
CA SER A 109 -7.34 -6.70 -6.26
C SER A 109 -6.85 -7.68 -5.19
N HIS A 110 -5.57 -7.59 -4.80
CA HIS A 110 -5.00 -8.43 -3.75
C HIS A 110 -5.36 -7.85 -2.37
N PRO A 111 -5.89 -8.63 -1.40
CA PRO A 111 -6.37 -8.10 -0.12
C PRO A 111 -5.34 -7.25 0.65
N MET A 112 -4.06 -7.66 0.64
CA MET A 112 -2.96 -6.93 1.26
C MET A 112 -2.62 -5.57 0.61
N PHE A 113 -3.22 -5.23 -0.54
CA PHE A 113 -3.04 -3.94 -1.22
C PHE A 113 -4.37 -3.19 -1.42
N SER A 114 -5.41 -3.55 -0.67
CA SER A 114 -6.69 -2.82 -0.68
C SER A 114 -6.48 -1.34 -0.32
N GLY A 115 -7.05 -0.42 -1.10
CA GLY A 115 -6.85 1.02 -0.93
C GLY A 115 -5.47 1.52 -1.38
N LEU A 116 -4.85 0.86 -2.37
CA LEU A 116 -3.58 1.26 -2.96
C LEU A 116 -3.63 2.71 -3.49
N ARG A 117 -2.92 3.63 -2.84
CA ARG A 117 -2.78 5.02 -3.32
C ARG A 117 -1.63 5.13 -4.30
N TYR A 118 -1.90 5.56 -5.52
CA TYR A 118 -0.90 5.74 -6.58
C TYR A 118 -1.09 7.05 -7.34
N SER A 119 0.01 7.57 -7.90
CA SER A 119 -0.01 8.71 -8.82
C SER A 119 0.21 8.22 -10.25
N VAL A 120 -0.46 8.84 -11.22
CA VAL A 120 -0.33 8.56 -12.65
C VAL A 120 0.08 9.85 -13.36
N TRP A 121 1.19 9.80 -14.11
CA TRP A 121 1.73 10.93 -14.85
C TRP A 121 1.76 10.61 -16.35
N PRO A 122 1.41 11.55 -17.25
CA PRO A 122 1.53 11.34 -18.68
C PRO A 122 3.00 11.24 -19.10
N ALA A 123 3.28 10.45 -20.13
CA ALA A 123 4.59 10.27 -20.72
C ALA A 123 4.52 10.19 -22.25
N GLN A 124 5.62 10.54 -22.92
CA GLN A 124 5.73 10.52 -24.38
C GLN A 124 6.13 9.14 -24.94
N GLY A 125 6.42 8.17 -24.07
CA GLY A 125 6.91 6.84 -24.42
C GLY A 125 7.33 6.04 -23.19
N HIS A 126 8.05 4.94 -23.39
CA HIS A 126 8.63 4.18 -22.28
C HIS A 126 9.75 4.95 -21.56
N MET A 127 9.45 5.48 -20.38
CA MET A 127 10.43 6.16 -19.51
C MET A 127 11.47 5.21 -18.87
N PHE A 128 11.33 3.89 -19.04
CA PHE A 128 12.19 2.89 -18.42
C PHE A 128 12.66 1.84 -19.44
N PRO A 129 13.93 1.41 -19.40
CA PRO A 129 14.49 0.53 -20.41
C PRO A 129 13.95 -0.91 -20.34
N LYS A 130 13.56 -1.40 -19.16
CA LYS A 130 13.04 -2.76 -18.94
C LYS A 130 12.36 -2.91 -17.58
N LEU A 131 11.60 -3.99 -17.43
CA LEU A 131 11.01 -4.39 -16.15
C LEU A 131 12.08 -4.88 -15.15
N ARG A 132 11.87 -4.50 -13.89
CA ARG A 132 12.66 -4.81 -12.69
C ARG A 132 11.70 -5.15 -11.55
N LEU A 133 10.83 -6.14 -11.79
CA LEU A 133 9.97 -6.74 -10.77
C LEU A 133 10.78 -7.82 -10.03
N LYS A 134 11.04 -7.63 -8.73
CA LYS A 134 11.78 -8.60 -7.89
C LYS A 134 11.54 -8.40 -6.39
N TYR A 135 11.83 -9.44 -5.62
CA TYR A 135 12.00 -9.34 -4.17
C TYR A 135 13.23 -8.50 -3.77
N LYS A 136 13.14 -7.81 -2.63
CA LYS A 136 14.25 -7.22 -1.88
C LYS A 136 14.03 -7.46 -0.37
N PRO A 137 15.11 -7.64 0.43
CA PRO A 137 14.97 -7.79 1.89
C PRO A 137 14.46 -6.52 2.57
N ASN A 138 14.80 -5.34 2.03
CA ASN A 138 14.35 -4.03 2.50
C ASN A 138 13.69 -3.27 1.36
N LEU A 139 12.50 -2.72 1.62
CA LEU A 139 11.69 -1.95 0.69
C LEU A 139 12.45 -0.75 0.13
N ILE A 140 12.91 0.10 1.06
CA ILE A 140 13.73 1.27 0.80
C ILE A 140 15.17 0.91 1.14
N SER A 141 16.10 1.34 0.29
CA SER A 141 17.53 1.20 0.53
C SER A 141 18.08 2.57 0.90
N LEU A 142 18.38 2.80 2.17
CA LEU A 142 19.15 3.98 2.57
C LEU A 142 20.58 3.79 2.05
N ALA A 143 21.03 4.70 1.19
CA ALA A 143 22.41 4.68 0.68
C ALA A 143 23.36 5.06 1.84
N GLY A 144 24.12 4.08 2.33
CA GLY A 144 25.00 4.23 3.51
C GLY A 144 24.45 3.67 4.84
N GLY A 145 23.24 3.08 4.83
CA GLY A 145 22.60 2.58 6.05
C GLY A 145 22.10 3.72 6.96
N MET A 146 21.63 3.38 8.16
CA MET A 146 21.14 4.38 9.14
C MET A 146 22.27 5.23 9.73
N THR A 147 23.52 4.75 9.64
CA THR A 147 24.73 5.39 10.16
C THR A 147 25.27 6.55 9.32
N ALA A 148 24.83 6.71 8.08
CA ALA A 148 25.33 7.74 7.15
C ALA A 148 24.42 8.96 7.04
N LEU A 149 23.28 8.97 7.74
CA LEU A 149 22.36 10.10 7.77
C LEU A 149 22.62 10.92 9.05
N PRO A 150 22.69 12.25 8.98
CA PRO A 150 22.74 13.07 10.19
C PRO A 150 21.44 12.88 10.96
N ILE A 151 21.53 12.27 12.14
CA ILE A 151 20.43 12.27 13.11
C ILE A 151 20.37 13.70 13.65
N THR A 152 19.35 14.44 13.24
CA THR A 152 18.98 15.70 13.89
C THR A 152 18.12 15.37 15.09
N ASP A 153 18.63 15.68 16.29
CA ASP A 153 17.78 15.84 17.46
C ASP A 153 16.78 17.00 17.22
N ALA A 154 15.60 16.89 17.82
CA ALA A 154 14.48 17.82 17.64
C ALA A 154 14.57 19.07 18.54
#